data_AF-A0A925WDF4-F1
#
_entry.id   AF-A0A925WDF4-F1
#
_cell.length_a   1.000
_cell.length_b   1.000
_cell.length_c   1.000
_cell.angle_alpha   90.00
_cell.angle_beta   90.00
_cell.angle_gamma   90.00
#
_symmetry.space_group_name_H-M   'P 1'
#
loop_
_entity.id
_entity.type
_entity.pdbx_description
1 polymer ?
#
loop_
_entity_poly.entity_id
_entity_poly.type
_entity_poly.pdbx_seq_one_letter_code
_entity_poly.pdbx_strand_id
1 'polypeptide(L)'
;MFARIKIWKWVAAVLGLGVVAALLLSSGRPTLPEESVPKNPAEDSSFSAIDAAPVPNLAGSSNVVRLQVNQVLAAVNGRELKLPDIIPVTPQTDPAELEISAETYQYFLDRALNRELILQTAREQGLLLTDSQQQQLAVMRTARSQPEPGQARKLNGSLEQTELELKDAEAFMLQTALLAAQGSSPNVTSQQVNDYYQNHRQEFAELPDDATIRQQMWTEIEFQIRQHLAPTARASFNTQLAAYMSQLKSRATIVVSPVFD
;
A
#
# COMPACT_ATOMS: atom_id res chain seq x y z
N MET A 1 -47.01 -18.40 9.17
CA MET A 1 -47.38 -18.21 7.74
C MET A 1 -46.59 -17.00 7.25
N PHE A 2 -45.32 -17.18 6.89
CA PHE A 2 -44.45 -16.09 6.44
C PHE A 2 -44.06 -16.33 4.97
N ALA A 3 -44.26 -15.29 4.17
CA ALA A 3 -44.21 -15.32 2.72
C ALA A 3 -42.77 -15.56 2.23
N ARG A 4 -42.59 -16.65 1.47
CA ARG A 4 -41.38 -16.95 0.70
C ARG A 4 -41.37 -16.05 -0.54
N ILE A 5 -40.48 -15.06 -0.57
CA ILE A 5 -40.20 -14.29 -1.78
C ILE A 5 -39.35 -15.17 -2.70
N LYS A 6 -40.02 -15.78 -3.69
CA LYS A 6 -39.39 -16.39 -4.87
C LYS A 6 -39.06 -15.29 -5.85
N ILE A 7 -37.77 -15.07 -6.14
CA ILE A 7 -37.35 -14.41 -7.38
C ILE A 7 -36.48 -15.40 -8.14
N TRP A 8 -36.95 -15.71 -9.33
CA TRP A 8 -36.45 -16.72 -10.25
C TRP A 8 -35.68 -16.01 -11.37
N LYS A 9 -34.49 -16.56 -11.68
CA LYS A 9 -33.88 -16.78 -13.01
C LYS A 9 -33.73 -15.59 -13.99
N TRP A 10 -32.49 -15.45 -14.47
CA TRP A 10 -31.94 -15.36 -15.85
C TRP A 10 -30.66 -14.49 -15.71
N VAL A 11 -29.45 -14.88 -16.14
CA VAL A 11 -29.01 -15.23 -17.50
C VAL A 11 -27.73 -16.07 -17.41
N ALA A 12 -27.59 -17.00 -18.36
CA ALA A 12 -26.47 -17.89 -18.55
C ALA A 12 -25.28 -17.24 -19.29
N ALA A 13 -24.14 -17.93 -19.18
CA ALA A 13 -23.03 -18.00 -20.14
C ALA A 13 -22.00 -16.86 -20.17
N VAL A 14 -20.90 -17.05 -19.44
CA VAL A 14 -19.54 -17.05 -20.04
C VAL A 14 -18.75 -18.21 -19.42
N LEU A 15 -18.48 -19.23 -20.23
CA LEU A 15 -17.51 -20.29 -19.96
C LEU A 15 -16.14 -19.83 -20.47
N GLY A 16 -15.11 -20.12 -19.67
CA GLY A 16 -13.78 -20.46 -20.18
C GLY A 16 -12.67 -19.44 -19.92
N LEU A 17 -11.90 -19.64 -18.85
CA LEU A 17 -10.57 -20.24 -18.94
C LEU A 17 -9.87 -20.28 -17.57
N GLY A 18 -9.40 -21.48 -17.20
CA GLY A 18 -8.04 -21.63 -16.71
C GLY A 18 -7.80 -21.59 -15.21
N VAL A 19 -8.18 -22.68 -14.53
CA VAL A 19 -7.55 -23.16 -13.30
C VAL A 19 -6.06 -23.44 -13.57
N VAL A 20 -5.13 -22.87 -12.79
CA VAL A 20 -3.95 -23.57 -12.23
C VAL A 20 -3.47 -22.81 -10.99
N ALA A 21 -3.44 -23.49 -9.84
CA ALA A 21 -2.41 -23.43 -8.80
C ALA A 21 -3.00 -23.67 -7.39
N ALA A 22 -3.32 -24.93 -7.12
CA ALA A 22 -3.33 -25.46 -5.77
C ALA A 22 -2.28 -26.56 -5.74
N LEU A 23 -1.14 -26.33 -5.08
CA LEU A 23 -0.30 -27.36 -4.43
C LEU A 23 0.97 -26.73 -3.85
N LEU A 24 1.31 -27.20 -2.64
CA LEU A 24 2.52 -26.96 -1.83
C LEU A 24 2.44 -25.86 -0.74
N LEU A 25 1.59 -26.09 0.26
CA LEU A 25 1.98 -25.77 1.65
C LEU A 25 2.62 -27.02 2.27
N SER A 26 3.93 -27.15 2.08
CA SER A 26 4.77 -27.98 2.94
C SER A 26 5.23 -27.13 4.11
N SER A 27 4.84 -27.53 5.30
CA SER A 27 5.23 -26.97 6.58
C SER A 27 6.72 -27.19 6.85
N GLY A 28 7.53 -26.13 6.69
CA GLY A 28 8.87 -26.03 7.24
C GLY A 28 8.95 -24.82 8.17
N ARG A 29 8.81 -25.03 9.49
CA ARG A 29 9.23 -24.04 10.48
C ARG A 29 10.76 -24.11 10.58
N PRO A 30 11.52 -23.07 10.21
CA PRO A 30 12.91 -23.00 10.61
C PRO A 30 12.96 -22.69 12.11
N THR A 31 13.53 -23.60 12.90
CA THR A 31 13.99 -23.32 14.26
C THR A 31 15.18 -22.38 14.16
N LEU A 32 15.01 -21.13 14.59
CA LEU A 32 16.12 -20.20 14.78
C LEU A 32 16.94 -20.63 16.02
N PRO A 33 18.27 -20.53 15.97
CA PRO A 33 19.12 -20.80 17.12
C PRO A 33 18.91 -19.75 18.22
N GLU A 34 18.94 -20.25 19.45
CA GLU A 34 18.85 -19.51 20.71
C GLU A 34 20.09 -18.61 20.85
N GLU A 35 19.91 -17.31 20.60
CA GLU A 35 20.96 -16.30 20.77
C GLU A 35 21.03 -15.87 22.25
N SER A 36 22.20 -16.10 22.83
CA SER A 36 22.53 -15.82 24.23
C SER A 36 22.45 -14.33 24.56
N VAL A 37 21.66 -13.99 25.57
CA VAL A 37 21.53 -12.65 26.16
C VAL A 37 22.85 -12.20 26.79
N PRO A 38 23.49 -11.10 26.35
CA PRO A 38 24.52 -10.45 27.15
C PRO A 38 23.90 -9.46 28.14
N LYS A 39 24.44 -9.54 29.35
CA LYS A 39 24.17 -8.76 30.55
C LYS A 39 24.54 -7.29 30.37
N ASN A 40 23.56 -6.42 30.59
CA ASN A 40 23.72 -4.96 30.64
C ASN A 40 24.48 -4.54 31.90
N PRO A 41 25.41 -3.57 31.83
CA PRO A 41 25.59 -2.58 32.87
C PRO A 41 25.16 -1.21 32.34
N ALA A 42 24.27 -0.58 33.10
CA ALA A 42 23.89 0.82 32.93
C ALA A 42 25.12 1.73 33.01
N GLU A 43 25.14 2.80 32.21
CA GLU A 43 25.41 4.17 32.69
C GLU A 43 25.18 5.20 31.58
N ASP A 44 24.46 6.26 31.99
CA ASP A 44 24.39 7.61 31.45
C ASP A 44 24.33 7.86 29.95
N SER A 45 23.12 8.15 29.49
CA SER A 45 22.91 9.09 28.39
C SER A 45 21.62 9.87 28.64
N SER A 46 21.78 10.98 29.34
CA SER A 46 20.80 12.06 29.37
C SER A 46 20.74 12.67 27.97
N PHE A 47 19.81 12.21 27.13
CA PHE A 47 19.42 12.92 25.91
C PHE A 47 18.07 13.59 26.16
N SER A 48 18.10 14.92 26.19
CA SER A 48 16.93 15.76 26.13
C SER A 48 16.11 15.40 24.90
N ALA A 49 14.84 15.05 25.11
CA ALA A 49 13.84 15.02 24.05
C ALA A 49 13.79 16.43 23.42
N ILE A 50 14.23 16.55 22.17
CA ILE A 50 14.04 17.76 21.38
C ILE A 50 12.67 17.63 20.74
N ASP A 51 11.82 18.62 21.00
CA ASP A 51 10.48 18.77 20.46
C ASP A 51 10.40 18.38 18.97
N ALA A 52 9.56 17.39 18.68
CA ALA A 52 9.04 17.21 17.33
C ALA A 52 8.22 18.46 17.01
N ALA A 53 8.79 19.35 16.19
CA ALA A 53 8.12 20.57 15.77
C ALA A 53 6.75 20.22 15.14
N PRO A 54 5.68 20.98 15.45
CA PRO A 54 4.39 20.78 14.82
C PRO A 54 4.53 21.01 13.31
N VAL A 55 4.01 20.07 12.51
CA VAL A 55 3.88 20.26 11.05
C VAL A 55 3.00 21.50 10.83
N PRO A 56 3.45 22.54 10.11
CA PRO A 56 2.67 23.76 9.92
C PRO A 56 1.36 23.45 9.19
N ASN A 57 0.22 23.70 9.84
CA ASN A 57 -1.09 23.56 9.23
C ASN A 57 -1.41 24.84 8.44
N LEU A 58 -1.06 24.87 7.14
CA LEU A 58 -1.22 26.00 6.23
C LEU A 58 -2.58 26.01 5.50
N ALA A 59 -3.69 25.86 6.24
CA ALA A 59 -5.03 25.93 5.66
C ALA A 59 -5.54 27.38 5.65
N GLY A 60 -5.61 28.04 4.48
CA GLY A 60 -6.48 29.23 4.33
C GLY A 60 -6.13 30.34 3.34
N SER A 61 -4.96 30.36 2.70
CA SER A 61 -4.62 31.38 1.69
C SER A 61 -3.93 30.74 0.50
N SER A 62 -4.07 31.32 -0.69
CA SER A 62 -3.40 30.88 -1.93
C SER A 62 -1.89 31.11 -1.85
N ASN A 63 -1.24 30.47 -0.89
CA ASN A 63 0.19 30.51 -0.68
C ASN A 63 0.81 29.59 -1.74
N VAL A 64 1.40 30.23 -2.74
CA VAL A 64 2.23 29.56 -3.73
C VAL A 64 3.60 29.41 -3.09
N VAL A 65 4.15 28.21 -3.17
CA VAL A 65 5.45 27.85 -2.65
C VAL A 65 6.42 27.76 -3.82
N ARG A 66 7.58 28.41 -3.69
CA ARG A 66 8.67 28.36 -4.67
C ARG A 66 9.73 27.37 -4.24
N LEU A 67 10.00 26.39 -5.10
CA LEU A 67 10.89 25.27 -4.81
C LEU A 67 12.04 25.24 -5.81
N GLN A 68 13.27 25.14 -5.31
CA GLN A 68 14.41 24.91 -6.20
C GLN A 68 14.64 23.41 -6.41
N VAL A 69 15.02 23.02 -7.63
CA VAL A 69 15.16 21.60 -8.01
C VAL A 69 16.13 20.84 -7.10
N ASN A 70 17.24 21.47 -6.71
CA ASN A 70 18.28 20.83 -5.89
C ASN A 70 18.11 21.08 -4.38
N GLN A 71 17.06 21.78 -3.96
CA GLN A 71 16.78 22.05 -2.56
C GLN A 71 16.45 20.76 -1.82
N VAL A 72 17.07 20.58 -0.65
CA VAL A 72 16.66 19.54 0.31
C VAL A 72 15.38 20.01 0.97
N LEU A 73 14.30 19.29 0.74
CA LEU A 73 12.95 19.64 1.22
C LEU A 73 12.61 18.91 2.52
N ALA A 74 13.14 17.70 2.68
CA ALA A 74 13.10 16.98 3.95
C ALA A 74 14.25 15.98 4.05
N ALA A 75 14.43 15.40 5.23
CA ALA A 75 15.27 14.24 5.45
C ALA A 75 14.55 13.21 6.33
N VAL A 76 14.68 11.92 5.98
CA VAL A 76 14.14 10.78 6.75
C VAL A 76 15.29 9.89 7.16
N ASN A 77 15.55 9.80 8.47
CA ASN A 77 16.69 9.07 9.04
C ASN A 77 18.03 9.42 8.35
N GLY A 78 18.21 10.71 8.04
CA GLY A 78 19.41 11.22 7.36
C GLY A 78 19.42 11.07 5.83
N ARG A 79 18.44 10.40 5.21
CA ARG A 79 18.29 10.42 3.74
C ARG A 79 17.58 11.70 3.31
N GLU A 80 18.27 12.53 2.56
CA GLU A 80 17.70 13.74 1.94
C GLU A 80 16.63 13.39 0.88
N LEU A 81 15.53 14.13 0.92
CA LEU A 81 14.49 14.17 -0.10
C LEU A 81 14.56 15.52 -0.81
N LYS A 82 14.79 15.46 -2.13
CA LYS A 82 14.86 16.65 -2.99
C LYS A 82 13.61 16.76 -3.85
N LEU A 83 13.46 17.85 -4.58
CA LEU A 83 12.29 18.06 -5.44
C LEU A 83 12.01 16.88 -6.40
N PRO A 84 13.00 16.26 -7.07
CA PRO A 84 12.76 15.11 -7.94
C PRO A 84 12.30 13.84 -7.21
N ASP A 85 12.53 13.74 -5.90
CA ASP A 85 11.95 12.67 -5.09
C ASP A 85 10.48 12.96 -4.78
N ILE A 86 10.00 14.19 -4.88
CA ILE A 86 8.66 14.58 -4.42
C ILE A 86 7.71 14.75 -5.60
N ILE A 87 8.15 15.42 -6.66
CA ILE A 87 7.39 15.71 -7.88
C ILE A 87 8.25 15.37 -9.11
N PRO A 88 7.66 14.85 -10.20
CA PRO A 88 8.39 14.67 -11.44
C PRO A 88 8.85 16.02 -12.00
N VAL A 89 10.17 16.23 -12.07
CA VAL A 89 10.75 17.42 -12.71
C VAL A 89 11.08 17.06 -14.15
N THR A 90 10.39 17.67 -15.11
CA THR A 90 10.67 17.46 -16.53
C THR A 90 11.62 18.52 -17.07
N PRO A 91 12.33 18.30 -18.19
CA PRO A 91 13.15 19.33 -18.84
C PRO A 91 12.37 20.58 -19.29
N GLN A 92 11.03 20.54 -19.27
CA GLN A 92 10.13 21.64 -19.61
C GLN A 92 9.70 22.44 -18.37
N THR A 93 9.91 21.88 -17.17
CA THR A 93 9.83 22.62 -15.91
C THR A 93 11.03 23.57 -15.90
N ASP A 94 10.82 24.84 -15.55
CA ASP A 94 11.95 25.78 -15.44
C ASP A 94 13.03 25.12 -14.57
N PRO A 95 14.26 24.93 -15.10
CA PRO A 95 15.27 24.13 -14.43
C PRO A 95 15.71 24.70 -13.08
N ALA A 96 15.32 25.93 -12.75
CA ALA A 96 15.66 26.58 -11.49
C ALA A 96 14.55 26.48 -10.42
N GLU A 97 13.29 26.71 -10.79
CA GLU A 97 12.21 26.96 -9.82
C GLU A 97 10.87 26.35 -10.25
N LEU A 98 10.17 25.74 -9.28
CA LEU A 98 8.81 25.23 -9.42
C LEU A 98 7.88 25.99 -8.47
N GLU A 99 6.80 26.56 -9.01
CA GLU A 99 5.72 27.17 -8.26
C GLU A 99 4.54 26.19 -8.14
N ILE A 100 4.15 25.85 -6.90
CA ILE A 100 2.97 25.02 -6.61
C ILE A 100 2.22 25.56 -5.41
N SER A 101 0.93 25.23 -5.29
CA SER A 101 0.19 25.57 -4.07
C SER A 101 0.77 24.84 -2.85
N ALA A 102 0.72 25.47 -1.68
CA ALA A 102 1.15 24.87 -0.41
C ALA A 102 0.44 23.53 -0.12
N GLU A 103 -0.85 23.41 -0.45
CA GLU A 103 -1.61 22.17 -0.29
C GLU A 103 -1.07 21.06 -1.19
N THR A 104 -0.80 21.38 -2.46
CA THR A 104 -0.21 20.42 -3.40
C THR A 104 1.20 20.01 -2.98
N TYR A 105 2.02 20.97 -2.52
CA TYR A 105 3.34 20.70 -1.96
C TYR A 105 3.25 19.73 -0.78
N GLN A 106 2.40 20.03 0.19
CA GLN A 106 2.25 19.22 1.40
C GLN A 106 1.79 17.79 1.06
N TYR A 107 0.84 17.65 0.13
CA TYR A 107 0.40 16.33 -0.34
C TYR A 107 1.56 15.50 -0.92
N PHE A 108 2.37 16.08 -1.81
CA PHE A 108 3.49 15.36 -2.40
C PHE A 108 4.60 15.09 -1.38
N LEU A 109 4.87 16.03 -0.48
CA LEU A 109 5.84 15.84 0.60
C LEU A 109 5.43 14.68 1.52
N ASP A 110 4.17 14.65 1.99
CA ASP A 110 3.66 13.58 2.83
C ASP A 110 3.72 12.21 2.13
N ARG A 111 3.38 12.16 0.84
CA ARG A 111 3.52 10.95 0.01
C ARG A 111 4.99 10.50 -0.05
N ALA A 112 5.92 11.40 -0.31
CA ALA A 112 7.34 11.08 -0.40
C ALA A 112 7.94 10.61 0.93
N LEU A 113 7.55 11.26 2.05
CA LEU A 113 7.92 10.85 3.40
C LEU A 113 7.41 9.45 3.72
N ASN A 114 6.12 9.19 3.45
CA ASN A 114 5.52 7.87 3.69
C ASN A 114 6.20 6.78 2.85
N ARG A 115 6.46 7.06 1.57
CA ARG A 115 7.19 6.16 0.68
C ARG A 115 8.56 5.83 1.27
N GLU A 116 9.33 6.85 1.66
CA GLU A 116 10.69 6.66 2.17
C GLU A 116 10.71 5.84 3.46
N LEU A 117 9.80 6.13 4.40
CA LEU A 117 9.67 5.36 5.64
C LEU A 117 9.42 3.88 5.36
N ILE A 118 8.55 3.57 4.42
CA ILE A 118 8.26 2.18 4.04
C ILE A 118 9.48 1.51 3.40
N LEU A 119 10.17 2.18 2.48
CA LEU A 119 11.36 1.63 1.81
C LEU A 119 12.49 1.35 2.81
N GLN A 120 12.74 2.27 3.75
CA GLN A 120 13.75 2.07 4.80
C GLN A 120 13.35 0.92 5.74
N THR A 121 12.10 0.92 6.22
CA THR A 121 11.60 -0.13 7.12
C THR A 121 11.66 -1.51 6.47
N ALA A 122 11.26 -1.62 5.19
CA ALA A 122 11.35 -2.88 4.46
C ALA A 122 12.79 -3.35 4.34
N ARG A 123 13.73 -2.45 4.01
CA ARG A 123 15.16 -2.76 3.93
C ARG A 123 15.72 -3.22 5.28
N GLU A 124 15.39 -2.54 6.37
CA GLU A 124 15.80 -2.90 7.73
C GLU A 124 15.30 -4.29 8.14
N GLN A 125 14.10 -4.66 7.72
CA GLN A 125 13.52 -5.99 7.99
C GLN A 125 13.97 -7.06 6.97
N GLY A 126 14.83 -6.73 6.01
CA GLY A 126 15.23 -7.64 4.93
C GLY A 126 14.06 -8.07 4.04
N LEU A 127 12.98 -7.30 4.01
CA LEU A 127 11.80 -7.57 3.20
C LEU A 127 12.06 -7.11 1.76
N LEU A 128 11.99 -8.07 0.83
CA LEU A 128 12.15 -7.83 -0.60
C LEU A 128 10.85 -8.10 -1.34
N LEU A 129 10.69 -7.47 -2.49
CA LEU A 129 9.63 -7.83 -3.43
C LEU A 129 9.84 -9.25 -3.93
N THR A 130 8.75 -10.02 -4.01
CA THR A 130 8.73 -11.34 -4.65
C THR A 130 9.04 -11.23 -6.15
N ASP A 131 9.51 -12.32 -6.77
CA ASP A 131 9.78 -12.36 -8.21
C ASP A 131 8.58 -11.91 -9.05
N SER A 132 7.37 -12.30 -8.65
CA SER A 132 6.13 -11.88 -9.32
C SER A 132 5.90 -10.37 -9.23
N GLN A 133 6.15 -9.76 -8.07
CA GLN A 133 6.03 -8.32 -7.88
C GLN A 133 7.11 -7.55 -8.65
N GLN A 134 8.35 -8.06 -8.67
CA GLN A 134 9.42 -7.48 -9.48
C GLN A 134 9.07 -7.53 -10.98
N GLN A 135 8.50 -8.65 -11.44
CA GLN A 135 8.03 -8.78 -12.81
C GLN A 135 6.87 -7.81 -13.11
N GLN A 136 5.94 -7.58 -12.16
CA GLN A 136 4.88 -6.58 -12.32
C GLN A 136 5.46 -5.17 -12.49
N LEU A 137 6.44 -4.77 -11.68
CA LEU A 137 7.11 -3.48 -11.83
C LEU A 137 7.85 -3.36 -13.18
N ALA A 138 8.49 -4.43 -13.63
CA ALA A 138 9.14 -4.46 -14.94
C ALA A 138 8.13 -4.27 -16.09
N VAL A 139 6.99 -4.96 -16.03
CA VAL A 139 5.89 -4.81 -17.01
C VAL A 139 5.34 -3.38 -16.98
N MET A 140 5.12 -2.79 -15.79
CA MET A 140 4.68 -1.40 -15.67
C MET A 140 5.69 -0.43 -16.30
N ARG A 141 6.99 -0.61 -16.02
CA ARG A 141 8.05 0.21 -16.62
C ARG A 141 8.01 0.13 -18.14
N THR A 142 7.92 -1.07 -18.71
CA THR A 142 7.87 -1.26 -20.17
C THR A 142 6.61 -0.65 -20.78
N ALA A 143 5.44 -0.87 -20.17
CA ALA A 143 4.18 -0.32 -20.65
C ALA A 143 4.17 1.22 -20.67
N ARG A 144 4.77 1.86 -19.66
CA ARG A 144 4.90 3.33 -19.60
C ARG A 144 5.95 3.90 -20.55
N SER A 145 6.98 3.12 -20.86
CA SER A 145 8.08 3.56 -21.75
C SER A 145 7.75 3.46 -23.24
N GLN A 146 6.75 2.65 -23.61
CA GLN A 146 6.37 2.45 -25.02
C GLN A 146 5.37 3.51 -25.49
N PRO A 147 5.64 4.25 -26.58
CA PRO A 147 4.64 5.09 -27.24
C PRO A 147 3.46 4.20 -27.66
N GLU A 148 2.23 4.52 -27.22
CA GLU A 148 1.07 3.78 -27.73
C GLU A 148 0.91 4.05 -29.25
N PRO A 149 0.71 3.02 -30.09
CA PRO A 149 0.49 3.21 -31.52
C PRO A 149 -0.71 4.13 -31.75
N GLY A 150 -0.48 5.28 -32.38
CA GLY A 150 -1.53 6.26 -32.69
C GLY A 150 -1.84 7.27 -31.57
N GLN A 151 -1.21 7.16 -30.39
CA GLN A 151 -1.27 8.21 -29.38
C GLN A 151 -0.07 9.16 -29.52
N ALA A 152 -0.32 10.46 -29.38
CA ALA A 152 0.77 11.43 -29.30
C ALA A 152 1.64 11.12 -28.08
N ARG A 153 2.97 11.17 -28.23
CA ARG A 153 3.98 10.97 -27.15
C ARG A 153 3.69 11.72 -25.84
N LYS A 154 2.82 12.73 -25.85
CA LYS A 154 2.42 13.55 -24.69
C LYS A 154 1.47 12.85 -23.71
N LEU A 155 0.80 11.75 -24.09
CA LEU A 155 -0.08 11.03 -23.15
C LEU A 155 0.66 10.00 -22.30
N ASN A 156 1.86 9.61 -22.72
CA ASN A 156 2.75 8.78 -21.93
C ASN A 156 3.59 9.71 -21.04
N GLY A 157 3.53 9.50 -19.72
CA GLY A 157 4.25 10.31 -18.74
C GLY A 157 5.75 10.38 -19.04
N SER A 158 6.43 11.39 -18.49
CA SER A 158 7.89 11.51 -18.66
C SER A 158 8.63 10.33 -18.01
N LEU A 159 9.92 10.16 -18.31
CA LEU A 159 10.75 9.14 -17.67
C LEU A 159 10.80 9.36 -16.14
N GLU A 160 10.94 10.62 -15.72
CA GLU A 160 10.99 11.01 -14.32
C GLU A 160 9.66 10.71 -13.62
N GLN A 161 8.54 10.94 -14.29
CA GLN A 161 7.22 10.56 -13.78
C GLN A 161 7.11 9.05 -13.63
N THR A 162 7.56 8.29 -14.64
CA THR A 162 7.52 6.83 -14.62
C THR A 162 8.34 6.27 -13.46
N GLU A 163 9.57 6.76 -13.24
CA GLU A 163 10.40 6.28 -12.13
C GLU A 163 9.83 6.66 -10.75
N LEU A 164 9.20 7.83 -10.62
CA LEU A 164 8.52 8.19 -9.37
C LEU A 164 7.30 7.29 -9.12
N GLU A 165 6.48 7.04 -10.15
CA GLU A 165 5.34 6.11 -10.06
C GLU A 165 5.78 4.69 -9.71
N LEU A 166 6.89 4.21 -10.27
CA LEU A 166 7.44 2.89 -9.95
C LEU A 166 7.93 2.79 -8.51
N LYS A 167 8.60 3.83 -7.99
CA LYS A 167 9.01 3.88 -6.58
C LYS A 167 7.81 3.89 -5.63
N ASP A 168 6.73 4.59 -5.99
CA ASP A 168 5.49 4.57 -5.22
C ASP A 168 4.80 3.21 -5.26
N ALA A 169 4.79 2.55 -6.42
CA ALA A 169 4.24 1.20 -6.57
C ALA A 169 5.04 0.17 -5.75
N GLU A 170 6.38 0.24 -5.79
CA GLU A 170 7.26 -0.58 -4.95
C GLU A 170 6.97 -0.40 -3.47
N ALA A 171 6.92 0.85 -2.99
CA ALA A 171 6.61 1.11 -1.59
C ALA A 171 5.20 0.64 -1.22
N PHE A 172 4.20 0.78 -2.10
CA PHE A 172 2.86 0.24 -1.84
C PHE A 172 2.86 -1.28 -1.70
N MET A 173 3.59 -1.99 -2.57
CA MET A 173 3.75 -3.45 -2.49
C MET A 173 4.43 -3.88 -1.18
N LEU A 174 5.52 -3.19 -0.80
CA LEU A 174 6.24 -3.45 0.45
C LEU A 174 5.41 -3.09 1.69
N GLN A 175 4.65 -2.00 1.66
CA GLN A 175 3.71 -1.62 2.71
C GLN A 175 2.67 -2.71 2.94
N THR A 176 2.11 -3.26 1.87
CA THR A 176 1.14 -4.35 1.96
C THR A 176 1.77 -5.60 2.57
N ALA A 177 3.02 -5.91 2.20
CA ALA A 177 3.75 -7.05 2.77
C ALA A 177 4.13 -6.84 4.25
N LEU A 178 4.55 -5.64 4.65
CA LEU A 178 4.82 -5.27 6.05
C LEU A 178 3.58 -5.41 6.94
N LEU A 179 2.42 -4.99 6.43
CA LEU A 179 1.13 -5.16 7.12
C LEU A 179 0.69 -6.62 7.14
N ALA A 180 0.87 -7.37 6.05
CA ALA A 180 0.56 -8.79 6.00
C ALA A 180 1.37 -9.60 7.03
N ALA A 181 2.64 -9.24 7.27
CA ALA A 181 3.46 -9.86 8.31
C ALA A 181 2.89 -9.65 9.73
N GLN A 182 2.03 -8.64 9.92
CA GLN A 182 1.30 -8.36 11.17
C GLN A 182 -0.13 -8.94 11.19
N GLY A 183 -0.50 -9.71 10.16
CA GLY A 183 -1.84 -10.29 10.03
C GLY A 183 -2.89 -9.37 9.41
N SER A 184 -2.49 -8.19 8.91
CA SER A 184 -3.39 -7.26 8.24
C SER A 184 -3.55 -7.61 6.76
N SER A 185 -4.78 -7.59 6.23
CA SER A 185 -5.03 -7.79 4.80
C SER A 185 -6.09 -6.84 4.28
N PRO A 186 -5.94 -6.26 3.07
CA PRO A 186 -6.98 -5.47 2.44
C PRO A 186 -8.12 -6.35 1.88
N ASN A 187 -7.91 -7.67 1.83
CA ASN A 187 -8.84 -8.63 1.27
C ASN A 187 -9.51 -9.44 2.39
N VAL A 188 -10.75 -9.85 2.14
CA VAL A 188 -11.45 -10.81 3.01
C VAL A 188 -10.70 -12.15 2.95
N THR A 189 -10.39 -12.75 4.08
CA THR A 189 -9.72 -14.06 4.15
C THR A 189 -10.74 -15.20 4.08
N SER A 190 -10.31 -16.39 3.68
CA SER A 190 -11.20 -17.56 3.67
C SER A 190 -11.71 -17.93 5.07
N GLN A 191 -10.93 -17.63 6.11
CA GLN A 191 -11.36 -17.78 7.51
C GLN A 191 -12.54 -16.85 7.82
N GLN A 192 -12.43 -15.56 7.48
CA GLN A 192 -13.53 -14.60 7.66
C GLN A 192 -14.80 -15.01 6.89
N VAL A 193 -14.65 -15.56 5.68
CA VAL A 193 -15.78 -16.09 4.92
C VAL A 193 -16.45 -17.24 5.66
N ASN A 194 -15.67 -18.22 6.10
CA ASN A 194 -16.20 -19.37 6.82
C ASN A 194 -16.88 -18.93 8.13
N ASP A 195 -16.23 -18.08 8.92
CA ASP A 195 -16.78 -17.60 10.19
C ASP A 195 -18.10 -16.83 9.97
N TYR A 196 -18.17 -16.00 8.93
CA TYR A 196 -19.43 -15.34 8.57
C TYR A 196 -20.50 -16.34 8.17
N TYR A 197 -20.18 -17.32 7.30
CA TYR A 197 -21.13 -18.35 6.89
C TYR A 197 -21.66 -19.15 8.07
N GLN A 198 -20.80 -19.57 9.00
CA GLN A 198 -21.23 -20.34 10.17
C GLN A 198 -22.22 -19.57 11.05
N ASN A 199 -21.98 -18.27 11.23
CA ASN A 199 -22.83 -17.41 12.06
C ASN A 199 -24.11 -16.96 11.36
N HIS A 200 -24.14 -17.00 10.03
CA HIS A 200 -25.26 -16.53 9.21
C HIS A 200 -25.82 -17.62 8.30
N ARG A 201 -25.71 -18.90 8.69
CA ARG A 201 -26.17 -20.04 7.86
C ARG A 201 -27.62 -19.89 7.39
N GLN A 202 -28.46 -19.24 8.19
CA GLN A 202 -29.88 -19.02 7.88
C GLN A 202 -30.11 -18.06 6.71
N GLU A 203 -29.13 -17.22 6.37
CA GLU A 203 -29.18 -16.29 5.23
C GLU A 203 -28.86 -16.98 3.90
N PHE A 204 -28.28 -18.18 3.96
CA PHE A 204 -27.83 -18.94 2.80
C PHE A 204 -28.66 -20.21 2.61
N ALA A 205 -28.77 -20.67 1.36
CA ALA A 205 -29.38 -21.96 1.09
C ALA A 205 -28.53 -23.09 1.69
N GLU A 206 -29.18 -24.16 2.15
CA GLU A 206 -28.48 -25.36 2.59
C GLU A 206 -27.63 -25.94 1.45
N LEU A 207 -26.40 -26.32 1.79
CA LEU A 207 -25.48 -26.91 0.84
C LEU A 207 -25.93 -28.35 0.51
N PRO A 208 -26.10 -28.71 -0.77
CA PRO A 208 -26.59 -30.03 -1.16
C PRO A 208 -25.54 -31.12 -0.95
N ASP A 209 -26.01 -32.37 -0.90
CA ASP A 209 -25.15 -33.54 -0.72
C ASP A 209 -24.25 -33.81 -1.93
N ASP A 210 -24.72 -33.51 -3.15
CA ASP A 210 -23.91 -33.66 -4.36
C ASP A 210 -22.67 -32.76 -4.33
N ALA A 211 -21.48 -33.35 -4.48
CA ALA A 211 -20.21 -32.64 -4.33
C ALA A 211 -19.99 -31.53 -5.38
N THR A 212 -20.45 -31.73 -6.61
CA THR A 212 -20.25 -30.75 -7.69
C THR A 212 -21.18 -29.56 -7.49
N ILE A 213 -22.45 -29.83 -7.19
CA ILE A 213 -23.43 -28.78 -6.93
C ILE A 213 -23.07 -28.02 -5.65
N ARG A 214 -22.59 -28.72 -4.61
CA ARG A 214 -22.09 -28.12 -3.38
C ARG A 214 -20.97 -27.13 -3.63
N GLN A 215 -19.98 -27.50 -4.44
CA GLN A 215 -18.85 -26.63 -4.75
C GLN A 215 -19.29 -25.38 -5.52
N GLN A 216 -20.21 -25.52 -6.47
CA GLN A 216 -20.77 -24.40 -7.22
C GLN A 216 -21.54 -23.44 -6.31
N MET A 217 -22.42 -23.98 -5.46
CA MET A 217 -23.17 -23.18 -4.49
C MET A 217 -22.26 -22.52 -3.46
N TRP A 218 -21.24 -23.24 -2.98
CA TRP A 218 -20.26 -22.67 -2.06
C TRP A 218 -19.49 -21.50 -2.69
N THR A 219 -19.10 -21.62 -3.97
CA THR A 219 -18.39 -20.54 -4.67
C THR A 219 -19.24 -19.27 -4.77
N GLU A 220 -20.54 -19.42 -5.04
CA GLU A 220 -21.48 -18.30 -5.07
C GLU A 220 -21.67 -17.68 -3.68
N ILE A 221 -21.88 -18.51 -2.65
CA ILE A 221 -22.01 -18.05 -1.25
C ILE A 221 -20.74 -17.31 -0.80
N GLU A 222 -19.57 -17.88 -1.08
CA GLU A 222 -18.27 -17.29 -0.76
C GLU A 222 -18.11 -15.92 -1.44
N PHE A 223 -18.48 -15.81 -2.72
CA PHE A 223 -18.44 -14.54 -3.44
C PHE A 223 -19.35 -13.49 -2.80
N GLN A 224 -20.60 -13.83 -2.48
CA GLN A 224 -21.54 -12.92 -1.81
C GLN A 224 -21.03 -12.46 -0.45
N ILE A 225 -20.51 -13.38 0.37
CA ILE A 225 -19.93 -13.06 1.68
C ILE A 225 -18.73 -12.12 1.52
N ARG A 226 -17.83 -12.41 0.57
CA ARG A 226 -16.67 -11.54 0.31
C ARG A 226 -17.09 -10.14 -0.10
N GLN A 227 -18.11 -10.00 -0.95
CA GLN A 227 -18.64 -8.69 -1.31
C GLN A 227 -19.21 -7.95 -0.09
N HIS A 228 -19.95 -8.65 0.77
CA HIS A 228 -20.53 -8.08 1.97
C HIS A 228 -19.45 -7.61 2.97
N LEU A 229 -18.40 -8.41 3.16
CA LEU A 229 -17.33 -8.13 4.12
C LEU A 229 -16.27 -7.16 3.59
N ALA A 230 -16.15 -6.98 2.28
CA ALA A 230 -15.09 -6.18 1.67
C ALA A 230 -15.01 -4.72 2.20
N PRO A 231 -16.11 -3.96 2.36
CA PRO A 231 -16.04 -2.60 2.90
C PRO A 231 -15.45 -2.56 4.31
N THR A 232 -15.89 -3.46 5.19
CA THR A 232 -15.40 -3.55 6.57
C THR A 232 -13.95 -3.99 6.63
N ALA A 233 -13.55 -4.98 5.81
CA ALA A 233 -12.16 -5.42 5.70
C ALA A 233 -11.24 -4.27 5.26
N ARG A 234 -11.66 -3.49 4.25
CA ARG A 234 -10.92 -2.32 3.77
C ARG A 234 -10.84 -1.20 4.82
N ALA A 235 -11.92 -0.92 5.53
CA ALA A 235 -11.93 0.08 6.60
C ALA A 235 -10.99 -0.32 7.76
N SER A 236 -11.00 -1.60 8.15
CA SER A 236 -10.08 -2.15 9.14
C SER A 236 -8.63 -2.06 8.67
N PHE A 237 -8.36 -2.44 7.42
CA PHE A 237 -7.03 -2.34 6.82
C PHE A 237 -6.53 -0.90 6.80
N ASN A 238 -7.35 0.06 6.36
CA ASN A 238 -6.98 1.48 6.33
C ASN A 238 -6.69 2.04 7.73
N THR A 239 -7.45 1.60 8.74
CA THR A 239 -7.20 1.99 10.15
C THR A 239 -5.86 1.46 10.65
N GLN A 240 -5.59 0.17 10.38
CA GLN A 240 -4.32 -0.47 10.75
C GLN A 240 -3.15 0.17 10.01
N LEU A 241 -3.33 0.49 8.73
CA LEU A 241 -2.35 1.20 7.92
C LEU A 241 -2.04 2.59 8.50
N ALA A 242 -3.06 3.37 8.85
CA ALA A 242 -2.86 4.70 9.44
C ALA A 242 -2.11 4.61 10.78
N ALA A 243 -2.49 3.66 11.64
CA ALA A 243 -1.79 3.40 12.90
C ALA A 243 -0.33 2.99 12.68
N TYR A 244 -0.08 2.09 11.71
CA TYR A 244 1.26 1.66 11.35
C TYR A 244 2.12 2.81 10.84
N MET A 245 1.60 3.64 9.93
CA MET A 245 2.33 4.81 9.44
C MET A 245 2.62 5.83 10.55
N SER A 246 1.68 6.04 11.48
CA SER A 246 1.90 6.89 12.66
C SER A 246 3.02 6.35 13.54
N GLN A 247 3.06 5.03 13.76
CA GLN A 247 4.13 4.37 14.50
C GLN A 247 5.48 4.54 13.81
N LEU A 248 5.57 4.35 12.49
CA LEU A 248 6.81 4.58 11.73
C LEU A 248 7.29 6.03 11.86
N LYS A 249 6.38 7.00 11.68
CA LYS A 249 6.69 8.43 11.84
C LYS A 249 7.22 8.75 13.24
N SER A 250 6.65 8.15 14.28
CA SER A 250 7.08 8.39 15.67
C SER A 250 8.47 7.86 16.02
N ARG A 251 8.99 6.93 15.22
CA ARG A 251 10.30 6.28 15.43
C ARG A 251 11.39 6.83 14.52
N ALA A 252 11.00 7.54 13.47
CA ALA A 252 11.91 8.09 12.49
C ALA A 252 12.35 9.51 12.87
N THR A 253 13.57 9.86 12.49
CA THR A 253 14.04 11.24 12.51
C THR A 253 13.61 11.91 11.21
N ILE A 254 12.57 12.75 11.28
CA ILE A 254 12.06 13.51 10.13
C ILE A 254 12.37 14.99 10.35
N VAL A 255 13.14 15.57 9.44
CA VAL A 255 13.43 17.01 9.40
C VAL A 255 12.85 17.58 8.13
N VAL A 256 11.94 18.56 8.23
CA VAL A 256 11.37 19.26 7.08
C VAL A 256 12.04 20.63 6.97
N SER A 257 12.55 20.94 5.79
CA SER A 257 13.15 22.25 5.54
C SER A 257 12.06 23.32 5.43
N PRO A 258 12.26 24.50 6.01
CA PRO A 258 11.34 25.62 5.78
C PRO A 258 11.36 25.97 4.29
N VAL A 259 10.18 26.16 3.71
CA VAL A 259 10.05 26.70 2.36
C VAL A 259 9.63 28.17 2.50
N PHE A 260 10.37 29.05 1.83
CA PHE A 260 10.16 30.50 1.92
C PHE A 260 9.01 30.91 0.99
N ASP A 261 8.17 31.84 1.46
CA ASP A 261 7.21 32.60 0.65
C ASP A 261 7.91 33.76 -0.08
#